data_AF-A0A6J7JDP8-F1
#
_entry.id   AF-A0A6J7JDP8-F1
#
_cell.length_a   1.000
_cell.length_b   1.000
_cell.length_c   1.000
_cell.angle_alpha   90.00
_cell.angle_beta   90.00
_cell.angle_gamma   90.00
#
_symmetry.space_group_name_H-M   'P 1'
#
loop_
_entity.id
_entity.type
_entity.pdbx_description
1 polymer ?
#
loop_
_entity_poly.entity_id
_entity_poly.type
_entity_poly.pdbx_seq_one_letter_code
_entity_poly.pdbx_strand_id
1 'polypeptide(L)'
;MPVGVDQHVSRRAVLAAAAGIAGAGVLTACGGSTPASGPASDPVAAEVAGAEQALIAQYQAFITAFPQLSAELKPILDQHGDHLKALGVTATATASPVAASDARTAVAVLADVEREAAKARRASCVAATDPGLARLLALIAASEASHAPALTEMLAT
;
A
#
# COMPACT_ATOMS: atom_id res chain seq x y z
N MET A 1 -6.93 -35.37 34.79
CA MET A 1 -5.86 -36.05 34.03
C MET A 1 -6.15 -35.85 32.54
N PRO A 2 -5.14 -35.47 31.73
CA PRO A 2 -5.24 -34.71 30.47
C PRO A 2 -5.49 -35.64 29.26
N VAL A 3 -5.81 -35.23 28.03
CA VAL A 3 -5.14 -34.29 27.13
C VAL A 3 -6.16 -33.81 26.08
N GLY A 4 -6.19 -32.50 25.81
CA GLY A 4 -6.84 -31.92 24.63
C GLY A 4 -5.91 -31.97 23.41
N VAL A 5 -6.50 -31.93 22.21
CA VAL A 5 -5.81 -31.52 20.99
C VAL A 5 -6.83 -30.82 20.09
N ASP A 6 -6.99 -29.51 20.27
CA ASP A 6 -7.58 -28.66 19.24
C ASP A 6 -6.58 -28.55 18.09
N GLN A 7 -6.88 -29.29 17.02
CA GLN A 7 -6.17 -29.26 15.75
C GLN A 7 -6.47 -27.93 15.05
N HIS A 8 -5.89 -26.83 15.53
CA HIS A 8 -5.73 -25.64 14.72
C HIS A 8 -4.74 -25.96 13.61
N VAL A 9 -5.26 -26.47 12.49
CA VAL A 9 -4.55 -26.58 11.22
C VAL A 9 -4.11 -25.16 10.85
N SER A 10 -2.90 -24.80 11.24
CA SER A 10 -2.39 -23.46 11.05
C SER A 10 -2.14 -23.24 9.56
N ARG A 11 -2.62 -22.11 9.06
CA ARG A 11 -2.43 -21.64 7.67
C ARG A 11 -0.95 -21.63 7.23
N ARG A 12 -0.02 -21.65 8.19
CA ARG A 12 1.43 -21.78 7.99
C ARG A 12 1.88 -23.13 7.43
N ALA A 13 1.15 -24.22 7.65
CA ALA A 13 1.51 -25.55 7.14
C ALA A 13 1.28 -25.69 5.63
N VAL A 14 0.39 -24.89 5.04
CA VAL A 14 0.07 -24.95 3.60
C VAL A 14 1.17 -24.29 2.75
N LEU A 15 1.93 -23.34 3.29
CA LEU A 15 2.98 -22.64 2.53
C LEU A 15 4.33 -23.37 2.49
N ALA A 16 4.50 -24.46 3.23
CA ALA A 16 5.74 -25.23 3.25
C ALA A 16 5.82 -26.32 2.16
N ALA A 17 4.77 -26.51 1.34
CA ALA A 17 4.68 -27.60 0.36
C ALA A 17 5.09 -27.22 -1.08
N ALA A 18 5.70 -26.04 -1.30
CA ALA A 18 6.11 -25.58 -2.63
C ALA A 18 7.65 -25.55 -2.84
N ALA A 19 8.42 -26.26 -2.01
CA ALA A 19 9.87 -26.38 -2.15
C ALA A 19 10.24 -27.81 -2.54
N GLY A 20 10.08 -28.16 -3.81
CA GLY A 20 10.44 -29.52 -4.24
C GLY A 20 10.19 -29.89 -5.69
N ILE A 21 10.66 -29.11 -6.67
CA ILE A 21 11.08 -29.67 -7.97
C ILE A 21 12.33 -28.91 -8.42
N ALA A 22 13.50 -29.52 -8.20
CA ALA A 22 14.73 -29.15 -8.87
C ALA A 22 14.67 -29.66 -10.32
N GLY A 23 14.66 -28.75 -11.28
CA GLY A 23 14.78 -29.03 -12.70
C GLY A 23 15.63 -27.95 -13.35
N ALA A 24 16.88 -28.28 -13.67
CA ALA A 24 17.80 -27.41 -14.38
C ALA A 24 17.29 -27.19 -15.81
N GLY A 25 16.75 -26.00 -16.07
CA GLY A 25 16.47 -25.48 -17.40
C GLY A 25 17.01 -24.06 -17.49
N VAL A 26 18.14 -23.87 -18.18
CA VAL A 26 18.65 -22.54 -18.52
C VAL A 26 17.73 -21.98 -19.62
N LEU A 27 16.71 -21.22 -19.24
CA LEU A 27 15.95 -20.41 -20.17
C LEU A 27 16.66 -19.06 -20.37
N THR A 28 17.66 -19.05 -21.25
CA THR A 28 18.06 -17.83 -21.96
C THR A 28 16.94 -17.44 -22.93
N ALA A 29 16.04 -16.56 -22.49
CA ALA A 29 15.11 -15.86 -23.37
C ALA A 29 15.45 -14.37 -23.35
N CYS A 30 16.15 -13.93 -24.41
CA CYS A 30 16.40 -12.53 -24.72
C CYS A 30 15.09 -11.78 -24.96
N GLY A 31 14.82 -10.80 -24.10
CA GLY A 31 14.01 -9.63 -24.45
C GLY A 31 14.89 -8.41 -24.25
N GLY A 32 15.55 -7.96 -25.33
CA GLY A 32 16.19 -6.65 -25.33
C GLY A 32 15.11 -5.58 -25.22
N SER A 33 14.94 -5.02 -24.04
CA SER A 33 14.26 -3.76 -23.86
C SER A 33 15.34 -2.71 -23.66
N THR A 34 15.43 -1.78 -24.62
CA THR A 34 15.94 -0.42 -24.41
C THR A 34 15.60 0.02 -22.98
N PRO A 35 16.42 0.83 -22.28
CA PRO A 35 15.96 1.43 -21.04
C PRO A 35 14.72 2.26 -21.39
N ALA A 36 13.54 1.67 -21.16
CA ALA A 36 12.32 2.41 -21.07
C ALA A 36 12.62 3.45 -20.00
N SER A 37 12.46 4.73 -20.32
CA SER A 37 12.36 5.76 -19.30
C SER A 37 11.45 5.17 -18.23
N GLY A 38 12.00 4.91 -17.04
CA GLY A 38 11.31 4.12 -16.03
C GLY A 38 9.94 4.73 -15.71
N PRO A 39 9.07 4.03 -14.96
CA PRO A 39 7.74 4.54 -14.62
C PRO A 39 7.78 5.99 -14.11
N ALA A 40 8.85 6.40 -13.42
CA ALA A 40 9.09 7.77 -12.97
C ALA A 40 9.07 8.88 -14.05
N SER A 41 9.21 8.57 -15.35
CA SER A 41 9.08 9.55 -16.44
C SER A 41 7.67 9.61 -17.06
N ASP A 42 6.78 8.68 -16.69
CA ASP A 42 5.39 8.71 -17.09
C ASP A 42 4.65 9.79 -16.28
N PRO A 43 3.92 10.72 -16.93
CA PRO A 43 3.21 11.79 -16.23
C PRO A 43 2.17 11.27 -15.23
N VAL A 44 1.51 10.15 -15.52
CA VAL A 44 0.54 9.51 -14.61
C VAL A 44 1.25 8.97 -13.37
N ALA A 45 2.40 8.32 -13.55
CA ALA A 45 3.19 7.82 -12.43
C ALA A 45 3.75 8.95 -11.56
N ALA A 46 4.19 10.05 -12.17
CA ALA A 46 4.66 11.24 -11.45
C ALA A 46 3.54 11.90 -10.64
N GLU A 47 2.34 12.02 -11.21
CA GLU A 47 1.16 12.53 -10.51
C GLU A 47 0.79 11.63 -9.32
N VAL A 48 0.75 10.32 -9.54
CA VAL A 48 0.46 9.35 -8.47
C VAL A 48 1.52 9.41 -7.36
N ALA A 49 2.81 9.51 -7.72
CA ALA A 49 3.88 9.63 -6.75
C ALA A 49 3.75 10.90 -5.89
N GLY A 50 3.37 12.03 -6.49
CA GLY A 50 3.08 13.25 -5.74
C GLY A 50 1.90 13.10 -4.78
N ALA A 51 0.83 12.42 -5.21
CA ALA A 51 -0.31 12.13 -4.35
C ALA A 51 0.05 11.20 -3.18
N GLU A 52 0.84 10.14 -3.42
CA GLU A 52 1.32 9.22 -2.38
C GLU A 52 2.25 9.94 -1.38
N GLN A 53 3.12 10.84 -1.84
CA GLN A 53 3.92 11.68 -0.96
C GLN A 53 3.05 12.56 -0.06
N ALA A 54 1.99 13.17 -0.59
CA ALA A 54 1.05 13.97 0.19
C ALA A 54 0.28 13.11 1.21
N LEU A 55 -0.05 11.86 0.88
CA LEU A 55 -0.73 10.94 1.78
C LEU A 55 0.20 10.48 2.93
N ILE A 56 1.43 10.08 2.61
CA ILE A 56 2.49 9.78 3.61
C ILE A 56 2.65 10.93 4.59
N ALA A 57 2.75 12.15 4.06
CA ALA A 57 2.92 13.36 4.86
C ALA A 57 1.72 13.62 5.79
N GLN A 58 0.49 13.37 5.32
CA GLN A 58 -0.71 13.43 6.16
C GLN A 58 -0.69 12.38 7.29
N TYR A 59 -0.36 11.12 7.00
CA TYR A 59 -0.22 10.09 8.03
C TYR A 59 0.82 10.46 9.09
N GLN A 60 1.99 10.94 8.68
CA GLN A 60 3.03 11.38 9.61
C GLN A 60 2.55 12.53 10.51
N ALA A 61 1.80 13.47 9.95
CA ALA A 61 1.25 14.58 10.69
C ALA A 61 0.17 14.12 11.70
N PHE A 62 -0.69 13.18 11.31
CA PHE A 62 -1.70 12.58 12.19
C PHE A 62 -1.06 11.78 13.32
N ILE A 63 -0.03 10.98 13.03
CA ILE A 63 0.74 10.23 14.05
C ILE A 63 1.42 11.20 15.03
N THR A 64 1.91 12.35 14.54
CA THR A 64 2.50 13.38 15.39
C THR A 64 1.46 14.03 16.30
N ALA A 65 0.27 14.33 15.78
CA ALA A 65 -0.83 14.95 16.52
C ALA A 65 -1.52 14.00 17.50
N PHE A 66 -1.59 12.70 17.17
CA PHE A 66 -2.24 11.65 17.95
C PHE A 66 -1.29 10.46 18.17
N PRO A 67 -0.26 10.60 19.03
CA PRO A 67 0.76 9.56 19.25
C PRO A 67 0.19 8.20 19.68
N GLN A 68 -0.97 8.19 20.33
CA GLN A 68 -1.67 6.97 20.74
C GLN A 68 -2.10 6.09 19.56
N LEU A 69 -2.27 6.65 18.35
CA LEU A 69 -2.64 5.91 17.14
C LEU A 69 -1.42 5.35 16.38
N SER A 70 -0.20 5.70 16.80
CA SER A 70 1.03 5.41 16.06
C SER A 70 1.24 3.92 15.77
N ALA A 71 0.95 3.05 16.74
CA ALA A 71 1.12 1.61 16.60
C ALA A 71 0.20 1.01 15.52
N GLU A 72 -1.01 1.56 15.38
CA GLU A 72 -2.03 1.08 14.44
C GLU A 72 -1.85 1.68 13.05
N LEU A 73 -1.46 2.96 12.96
CA LEU A 73 -1.30 3.67 11.69
C LEU A 73 0.05 3.42 10.99
N LYS A 74 1.10 3.04 11.74
CA LYS A 74 2.43 2.80 11.16
C LYS A 74 2.46 1.75 10.05
N PRO A 75 1.82 0.57 10.20
CA PRO A 75 1.80 -0.42 9.13
C PRO A 75 1.22 0.12 7.82
N ILE A 76 0.17 0.95 7.88
CA ILE A 76 -0.45 1.57 6.70
C ILE A 76 0.49 2.62 6.10
N LEU A 77 1.09 3.48 6.94
CA LEU A 77 2.11 4.44 6.51
C LEU A 77 3.29 3.76 5.80
N ASP A 78 3.77 2.63 6.33
CA ASP A 78 4.88 1.88 5.73
C ASP A 78 4.48 1.32 4.34
N GLN A 79 3.23 0.88 4.16
CA GLN A 79 2.69 0.43 2.87
C GLN A 79 2.65 1.55 1.82
N HIS A 80 2.23 2.78 2.17
CA HIS A 80 2.35 3.92 1.27
C HIS A 80 3.81 4.20 0.88
N GLY A 81 4.73 4.06 1.83
CA GLY A 81 6.17 4.11 1.54
C GLY A 81 6.62 3.08 0.50
N ASP A 82 6.06 1.87 0.56
CA ASP A 82 6.34 0.81 -0.43
C ASP A 82 5.68 1.07 -1.78
N HIS A 83 4.48 1.66 -1.83
CA HIS A 83 3.86 2.12 -3.08
C HIS A 83 4.75 3.16 -3.78
N LEU A 84 5.26 4.13 -3.03
CA LEU A 84 6.11 5.18 -3.58
C LEU A 84 7.43 4.62 -4.14
N LYS A 85 8.05 3.66 -3.43
CA LYS A 85 9.23 2.93 -3.94
C LYS A 85 8.91 2.17 -5.22
N ALA A 86 7.74 1.54 -5.32
CA ALA A 86 7.31 0.83 -6.53
C ALA A 86 7.11 1.76 -7.73
N LEU A 87 6.75 3.03 -7.48
CA LEU A 87 6.70 4.09 -8.49
C LEU A 87 8.09 4.65 -8.86
N GLY A 88 9.15 4.22 -8.16
CA GLY A 88 10.53 4.66 -8.38
C GLY A 88 10.89 5.96 -7.66
N VAL A 89 10.11 6.36 -6.65
CA VAL A 89 10.28 7.61 -5.91
C VAL A 89 10.50 7.32 -4.43
N THR A 90 11.23 8.19 -3.73
CA THR A 90 11.35 8.15 -2.27
C THR A 90 10.57 9.30 -1.64
N ALA A 91 10.08 9.11 -0.41
CA ALA A 91 9.28 10.13 0.28
C ALA A 91 10.19 11.27 0.73
N THR A 92 9.81 12.51 0.39
CA THR A 92 10.56 13.72 0.76
C THR A 92 9.65 14.82 1.31
N ALA A 93 8.33 14.64 1.24
CA ALA A 93 7.37 15.67 1.62
C ALA A 93 6.99 15.59 3.10
N THR A 94 6.76 16.76 3.69
CA THR A 94 6.19 16.93 5.04
C THR A 94 4.94 17.78 4.94
N ALA A 95 3.89 17.43 5.69
CA ALA A 95 2.62 18.15 5.70
C ALA A 95 2.25 18.52 7.14
N SER A 96 1.41 19.54 7.27
CA SER A 96 0.71 19.82 8.53
C SER A 96 -0.55 18.96 8.61
N PRO A 97 -0.96 18.55 9.82
CA PRO A 97 -2.15 17.72 9.95
C PRO A 97 -3.37 18.54 9.56
N VAL A 98 -4.32 17.90 8.86
CA VAL A 98 -5.67 18.43 8.72
C VAL A 98 -6.26 18.55 10.13
N ALA A 99 -6.95 19.65 10.42
CA ALA A 99 -7.51 19.90 11.74
C ALA A 99 -8.53 18.81 12.09
N ALA A 100 -8.18 17.94 13.03
CA ALA A 100 -9.08 17.00 13.68
C ALA A 100 -9.20 17.36 15.16
N SER A 101 -10.43 17.36 15.68
CA SER A 101 -10.71 17.72 17.08
C SER A 101 -10.28 16.64 18.07
N ASP A 102 -10.28 15.39 17.64
CA ASP A 102 -9.97 14.21 18.45
C ASP A 102 -9.52 13.03 17.56
N ALA A 103 -9.01 11.99 18.21
CA ALA A 103 -8.45 10.80 17.55
C ALA A 103 -9.49 10.01 16.73
N ARG A 104 -10.76 9.99 17.16
CA ARG A 104 -11.83 9.27 16.44
C ARG A 104 -12.16 10.00 15.14
N THR A 105 -12.33 11.32 15.20
CA THR A 105 -12.49 12.15 14.00
C THR A 105 -11.27 12.03 13.09
N ALA A 106 -10.07 11.96 13.67
CA ALA A 106 -8.84 11.80 12.90
C ALA A 106 -8.82 10.49 12.07
N VAL A 107 -9.16 9.36 12.69
CA VAL A 107 -9.26 8.06 12.00
C VAL A 107 -10.36 8.06 10.94
N ALA A 108 -11.51 8.68 11.22
CA ALA A 108 -12.59 8.81 10.23
C ALA A 108 -12.16 9.61 9.00
N VAL A 109 -11.44 10.72 9.21
CA VAL A 109 -10.85 11.53 8.12
C VAL A 109 -9.86 10.72 7.30
N LEU A 110 -8.95 9.97 7.94
CA LEU A 110 -8.02 9.10 7.21
C LEU A 110 -8.77 8.03 6.40
N ALA A 111 -9.84 7.44 6.94
CA ALA A 111 -10.63 6.44 6.21
C ALA A 111 -11.30 7.04 4.96
N ASP A 112 -11.75 8.28 5.00
CA ASP A 112 -12.25 9.00 3.82
C ASP A 112 -11.12 9.28 2.81
N VAL A 113 -9.97 9.72 3.30
CA VAL A 113 -8.79 9.98 2.45
C VAL A 113 -8.36 8.70 1.72
N GLU A 114 -8.30 7.54 2.37
CA GLU A 114 -8.01 6.25 1.73
C GLU A 114 -9.02 5.88 0.64
N ARG A 115 -10.32 6.13 0.89
CA ARG A 115 -11.36 5.87 -0.12
C ARG A 115 -11.17 6.72 -1.35
N GLU A 116 -10.85 8.00 -1.17
CA GLU A 116 -10.61 8.92 -2.28
C GLU A 116 -9.29 8.62 -3.01
N ALA A 117 -8.23 8.25 -2.29
CA ALA A 117 -6.98 7.77 -2.88
C ALA A 117 -7.25 6.54 -3.77
N ALA A 118 -7.93 5.53 -3.25
CA ALA A 118 -8.26 4.31 -3.99
C ALA A 118 -9.09 4.59 -5.26
N LYS A 119 -10.04 5.54 -5.19
CA LYS A 119 -10.80 6.01 -6.36
C LYS A 119 -9.89 6.68 -7.38
N ALA A 120 -9.01 7.58 -6.94
CA ALA A 120 -8.08 8.26 -7.81
C ALA A 120 -7.10 7.27 -8.48
N ARG A 121 -6.57 6.28 -7.76
CA ARG A 121 -5.70 5.25 -8.34
C ARG A 121 -6.41 4.36 -9.35
N ARG A 122 -7.69 4.02 -9.14
CA ARG A 122 -8.50 3.36 -10.18
C ARG A 122 -8.63 4.21 -11.45
N ALA A 123 -8.84 5.52 -11.31
CA ALA A 123 -8.90 6.41 -12.47
C ALA A 123 -7.55 6.50 -13.19
N SER A 124 -6.44 6.66 -12.46
CA SER A 124 -5.10 6.69 -13.04
C SER A 124 -4.71 5.36 -13.70
N CYS A 125 -5.14 4.22 -13.16
CA CYS A 125 -4.99 2.92 -13.81
C CYS A 125 -5.64 2.87 -15.19
N VAL A 126 -6.83 3.46 -15.36
CA VAL A 126 -7.53 3.52 -16.65
C VAL A 126 -6.84 4.49 -17.62
N ALA A 127 -6.23 5.55 -17.10
CA ALA A 127 -5.51 6.55 -17.90
C ALA A 127 -4.11 6.11 -18.34
N ALA A 128 -3.49 5.16 -17.62
CA ALA A 128 -2.15 4.68 -17.93
C ALA A 128 -2.10 3.95 -19.28
N THR A 129 -1.15 4.33 -20.13
CA THR A 129 -0.96 3.71 -21.45
C THR A 129 0.00 2.52 -21.40
N ASP A 130 0.94 2.50 -20.46
CA ASP A 130 1.81 1.36 -20.20
C ASP A 130 1.06 0.27 -19.39
N PRO A 131 0.99 -0.99 -19.88
CA PRO A 131 0.30 -2.06 -19.16
C PRO A 131 0.93 -2.41 -17.80
N GLY A 132 2.24 -2.23 -17.65
CA GLY A 132 2.95 -2.46 -16.39
C GLY A 132 2.54 -1.46 -15.32
N LEU A 133 2.50 -0.17 -15.70
CA LEU A 133 2.02 0.92 -14.85
C LEU A 133 0.53 0.77 -14.53
N ALA A 134 -0.32 0.45 -15.52
CA ALA A 134 -1.74 0.20 -15.27
C ALA A 134 -1.93 -0.91 -14.23
N ARG A 135 -1.21 -2.03 -14.37
CA ARG A 135 -1.24 -3.11 -13.38
C ARG A 135 -0.77 -2.65 -12.00
N LEU A 136 0.32 -1.90 -11.92
CA LEU A 136 0.83 -1.38 -10.65
C LEU A 136 -0.22 -0.48 -9.96
N LEU A 137 -0.81 0.45 -10.70
CA LEU A 137 -1.83 1.37 -10.17
C LEU A 137 -3.10 0.64 -9.73
N ALA A 138 -3.50 -0.43 -10.43
CA ALA A 138 -4.60 -1.29 -9.98
C ALA A 138 -4.30 -1.98 -8.64
N LEU A 139 -3.06 -2.47 -8.45
CA LEU A 139 -2.64 -3.11 -7.20
C LEU A 139 -2.59 -2.10 -6.04
N ILE A 140 -2.06 -0.90 -6.29
CA ILE A 140 -2.06 0.20 -5.31
C ILE A 140 -3.50 0.56 -4.94
N ALA A 141 -4.39 0.72 -5.93
CA ALA A 141 -5.79 1.04 -5.67
C ALA A 141 -6.51 -0.03 -4.84
N ALA A 142 -6.16 -1.30 -5.01
CA ALA A 142 -6.70 -2.40 -4.21
C ALA A 142 -6.16 -2.39 -2.78
N SER A 143 -4.87 -2.07 -2.60
CA SER A 143 -4.23 -1.89 -1.30
C SER A 143 -4.91 -0.77 -0.50
N GLU A 144 -5.01 0.43 -1.08
CA GLU A 144 -5.66 1.60 -0.46
C GLU A 144 -7.14 1.35 -0.14
N ALA A 145 -7.86 0.64 -1.03
CA ALA A 145 -9.25 0.26 -0.77
C ALA A 145 -9.39 -0.66 0.46
N SER A 146 -8.35 -1.42 0.81
CA SER A 146 -8.32 -2.27 2.01
C SER A 146 -8.00 -1.51 3.30
N HIS A 147 -7.37 -0.34 3.22
CA HIS A 147 -7.04 0.47 4.40
C HIS A 147 -8.28 1.12 5.02
N ALA A 148 -9.20 1.63 4.18
CA ALA A 148 -10.41 2.29 4.64
C ALA A 148 -11.28 1.45 5.61
N PRO A 149 -11.59 0.16 5.33
CA PRO A 149 -12.31 -0.67 6.29
C PRO A 149 -11.47 -0.98 7.53
N ALA A 150 -10.15 -1.20 7.41
CA ALA A 150 -9.28 -1.42 8.57
C ALA A 150 -9.29 -0.21 9.54
N LEU A 151 -9.24 1.01 9.01
CA LEU A 151 -9.38 2.24 9.79
C LEU A 151 -10.78 2.37 10.40
N THR A 152 -11.82 1.93 9.69
CA THR A 152 -13.20 1.97 10.21
C THR A 152 -13.39 0.98 11.36
N GLU A 153 -12.75 -0.18 11.33
CA GLU A 153 -12.77 -1.16 12.44
C GLU A 153 -12.16 -0.60 13.73
N MET A 154 -11.11 0.24 13.63
CA MET A 154 -10.53 0.94 14.79
C MET A 154 -11.53 1.89 15.47
N LEU A 155 -12.57 2.36 14.78
CA LEU A 155 -13.60 3.21 15.37
C LEU A 155 -14.64 2.43 16.19
N ALA A 156 -14.73 1.11 15.96
CA ALA A 156 -15.70 0.23 16.58
C ALA A 156 -15.20 -0.39 17.90
N THR A 157 -13.90 -0.26 18.19
CA THR A 157 -13.24 -0.67 19.45
C THR A 157 -13.23 0.45 20.47
#